data_AF-A0A3D8GRU3-F1
#
_entry.id   AF-A0A3D8GRU3-F1
#
_cell.length_a   1.000
_cell.length_b   1.000
_cell.length_c   1.000
_cell.angle_alpha   90.00
_cell.angle_beta   90.00
_cell.angle_gamma   90.00
#
_symmetry.space_group_name_H-M   'P 1'
#
loop_
_entity.id
_entity.type
_entity.pdbx_description
1 polymer ?
#
loop_
_entity_poly.entity_id
_entity_poly.type
_entity_poly.pdbx_seq_one_letter_code
_entity_poly.pdbx_strand_id
1 'polypeptide(L)'
;MVQTLSFDNFQKAKSYLMNHGRDLEQELFRFHFENGNRQNVIELVQRYQGENGGFRNMGEGHSTIPNGMDTNMAYQYLSDVGATTSDEVVQKGIQYIIDSYDHELGCWHPRPNARSKGWTDNPCAELAGFLYEYRELVPEDF
;
A
#
# COMPACT_ATOMS: atom_id res chain seq x y z
N MET A 1 -20.88 -22.65 3.62
CA MET A 1 -21.21 -22.09 4.95
C MET A 1 -20.03 -21.20 5.33
N VAL A 2 -20.22 -19.89 5.47
CA VAL A 2 -19.13 -18.98 5.89
C VAL A 2 -19.04 -19.07 7.41
N GLN A 3 -17.88 -19.47 7.93
CA GLN A 3 -17.64 -19.43 9.38
C GLN A 3 -17.25 -18.02 9.77
N THR A 4 -17.94 -17.45 10.77
CA THR A 4 -17.60 -16.15 11.36
C THR A 4 -16.87 -16.35 12.68
N LEU A 5 -15.94 -15.46 13.00
CA LEU A 5 -15.26 -15.45 14.30
C LEU A 5 -16.28 -15.22 15.43
N SER A 6 -16.15 -15.91 16.56
CA SER A 6 -16.96 -15.60 17.74
C SER A 6 -16.59 -14.22 18.30
N PHE A 7 -17.52 -13.56 18.99
CA PHE A 7 -17.26 -12.26 19.61
C PHE A 7 -16.05 -12.29 20.56
N ASP A 8 -15.94 -13.34 21.39
CA ASP A 8 -14.80 -13.51 22.30
C ASP A 8 -13.46 -13.62 21.56
N ASN A 9 -13.42 -14.37 20.45
CA ASN A 9 -12.21 -14.47 19.65
C ASN A 9 -11.90 -13.17 18.91
N PHE A 10 -12.93 -12.39 18.54
CA PHE A 10 -12.75 -11.06 17.96
C PHE A 10 -12.14 -10.09 18.97
N GLN A 11 -12.61 -10.11 20.22
CA GLN A 11 -12.03 -9.28 21.28
C GLN A 11 -10.58 -9.67 21.60
N LYS A 12 -10.24 -10.97 21.54
CA LYS A 12 -8.85 -11.43 21.68
C LYS A 12 -7.97 -10.95 20.53
N ALA A 13 -8.45 -11.04 19.29
CA ALA A 13 -7.73 -10.54 18.10
C ALA A 13 -7.51 -9.02 18.18
N LYS A 14 -8.56 -8.26 18.53
CA LYS A 14 -8.46 -6.82 18.82
C LYS A 14 -7.38 -6.54 19.85
N SER A 15 -7.44 -7.21 21.01
CA SER A 15 -6.50 -6.99 22.11
C SER A 15 -5.07 -7.28 21.68
N TYR A 16 -4.85 -8.33 20.88
CA TYR A 16 -3.52 -8.64 20.35
C TYR A 16 -3.01 -7.53 19.42
N LEU A 17 -3.81 -7.10 18.45
CA LEU A 17 -3.43 -6.02 17.52
C LEU A 17 -3.15 -4.71 18.25
N MET A 18 -3.98 -4.34 19.22
CA MET A 18 -3.80 -3.10 20.01
C MET A 18 -2.55 -3.11 20.89
N ASN A 19 -2.03 -4.28 21.28
CA ASN A 19 -0.85 -4.38 22.15
C ASN A 19 0.45 -4.68 21.38
N HIS A 20 0.36 -5.27 20.18
CA HIS A 20 1.52 -5.79 19.45
C HIS A 20 1.62 -5.32 18.00
N GLY A 21 0.53 -4.84 17.40
CA GLY A 21 0.55 -4.27 16.06
C GLY A 21 1.28 -2.93 16.04
N ARG A 22 1.81 -2.53 14.88
CA ARG A 22 2.34 -1.17 14.71
C ARG A 22 1.18 -0.19 14.78
N ASP A 23 1.48 1.08 14.94
CA ASP A 23 0.48 2.16 14.90
C ASP A 23 -0.44 2.04 13.67
N LEU A 24 0.12 1.61 12.52
CA LEU A 24 -0.65 1.37 11.30
C LEU A 24 -1.69 0.25 11.44
N GLU A 25 -1.33 -0.94 11.92
CA GLU A 25 -2.31 -2.03 12.11
C GLU A 25 -3.36 -1.68 13.15
N GLN A 26 -2.98 -0.93 14.18
CA GLN A 26 -3.92 -0.45 15.18
C GLN A 26 -4.94 0.50 14.55
N GLU A 27 -4.50 1.48 13.76
CA GLU A 27 -5.41 2.45 13.13
C GLU A 27 -6.27 1.81 12.02
N LEU A 28 -5.73 0.87 11.24
CA LEU A 28 -6.51 0.09 10.29
C LEU A 28 -7.64 -0.69 11.00
N PHE A 29 -7.36 -1.30 12.14
CA PHE A 29 -8.40 -1.96 12.93
C PHE A 29 -9.48 -0.95 13.37
N ARG A 30 -9.09 0.24 13.83
CA ARG A 30 -10.05 1.28 14.23
C ARG A 30 -10.90 1.75 13.06
N PHE A 31 -10.29 1.97 11.91
CA PHE A 31 -10.98 2.35 10.68
C PHE A 31 -12.07 1.34 10.32
N HIS A 32 -11.72 0.05 10.25
CA HIS A 32 -12.66 -0.99 9.82
C HIS A 32 -13.73 -1.35 10.86
N PHE A 33 -13.40 -1.31 12.15
CA PHE A 33 -14.25 -1.91 13.19
C PHE A 33 -14.75 -0.94 14.26
N GLU A 34 -14.24 0.29 14.29
CA GLU A 34 -14.55 1.27 15.35
C GLU A 34 -14.97 2.65 14.80
N ASN A 35 -15.34 2.72 13.51
CA ASN A 35 -15.65 3.98 12.82
C ASN A 35 -14.50 5.00 12.88
N GLY A 36 -13.26 4.50 12.77
CA GLY A 36 -12.05 5.33 12.78
C GLY A 36 -11.98 6.29 11.60
N ASN A 37 -11.16 7.33 11.73
CA ASN A 37 -11.01 8.35 10.69
C ASN A 37 -10.00 7.90 9.63
N ARG A 38 -10.42 7.88 8.36
CA ARG A 38 -9.53 7.57 7.22
C ARG A 38 -8.26 8.44 7.19
N GLN A 39 -8.35 9.70 7.62
CA GLN A 39 -7.21 10.63 7.57
C GLN A 39 -6.06 10.17 8.46
N ASN A 40 -6.38 9.56 9.62
CA ASN A 40 -5.37 9.02 10.52
C ASN A 40 -4.59 7.87 9.85
N VAL A 41 -5.28 7.02 9.08
CA VAL A 41 -4.63 5.93 8.32
C VAL A 41 -3.72 6.52 7.25
N ILE A 42 -4.20 7.49 6.47
CA ILE A 42 -3.42 8.17 5.42
C ILE A 42 -2.13 8.78 6.01
N GLU A 43 -2.24 9.49 7.13
CA GLU A 43 -1.10 10.09 7.83
C GLU A 43 -0.10 9.05 8.34
N LEU A 44 -0.57 7.91 8.85
CA LEU A 44 0.31 6.83 9.29
C LEU A 44 0.99 6.13 8.12
N VAL A 45 0.28 5.85 7.03
CA VAL A 45 0.84 5.28 5.79
C VAL A 45 1.92 6.21 5.23
N GLN A 46 1.70 7.52 5.24
CA GLN A 46 2.67 8.51 4.76
C GLN A 46 4.03 8.42 5.47
N ARG A 47 4.09 8.00 6.74
CA ARG A 47 5.36 7.85 7.49
C ARG A 47 6.29 6.79 6.87
N TYR A 48 5.75 5.88 6.08
CA TYR A 48 6.49 4.85 5.37
C TYR A 48 6.94 5.28 3.97
N GLN A 49 6.51 6.46 3.49
CA GLN A 49 6.89 7.00 2.20
C GLN A 49 8.34 7.52 2.22
N GLY A 50 9.10 7.25 1.17
CA GLY A 50 10.45 7.76 0.94
C GLY A 50 10.44 9.09 0.19
N GLU A 51 11.61 9.72 0.11
CA GLU A 51 11.78 10.99 -0.64
C GLU A 51 11.47 10.83 -2.13
N ASN A 52 11.68 9.64 -2.69
CA ASN A 52 11.34 9.30 -4.07
C ASN A 52 9.87 8.88 -4.27
N GLY A 53 9.01 9.02 -3.25
CA GLY A 53 7.58 8.73 -3.33
C GLY A 53 7.16 7.26 -3.13
N GLY A 54 8.10 6.31 -3.25
CA GLY A 54 7.83 4.90 -2.98
C GLY A 54 7.75 4.58 -1.49
N PHE A 55 7.25 3.40 -1.14
CA PHE A 55 7.09 2.97 0.25
C PHE A 55 8.06 1.87 0.63
N ARG A 56 8.33 1.77 1.94
CA ARG A 56 9.21 0.78 2.57
C ARG A 56 8.56 0.24 3.83
N ASN A 57 8.99 -0.92 4.29
CA ASN A 57 8.56 -1.51 5.56
C ASN A 57 7.03 -1.66 5.67
N MET A 58 6.35 -2.08 4.60
CA MET A 58 4.89 -2.31 4.62
C MET A 58 4.53 -3.77 4.90
N GLY A 59 5.49 -4.69 4.78
CA GLY A 59 5.39 -6.05 5.31
C GLY A 59 6.26 -7.03 4.52
N GLU A 60 6.16 -6.98 3.20
CA GLU A 60 6.83 -7.93 2.30
C GLU A 60 8.06 -7.38 1.59
N GLY A 61 8.29 -6.06 1.60
CA GLY A 61 9.43 -5.47 0.91
C GLY A 61 10.68 -5.36 1.77
N HIS A 62 11.31 -4.18 1.72
CA HIS A 62 12.55 -3.87 2.42
C HIS A 62 12.27 -2.86 3.53
N SER A 63 12.88 -3.04 4.70
CA SER A 63 12.62 -2.18 5.88
C SER A 63 13.10 -0.72 5.76
N THR A 64 13.91 -0.40 4.74
CA THR A 64 14.64 0.87 4.64
C THR A 64 14.65 1.47 3.25
N ILE A 65 14.59 0.65 2.19
CA ILE A 65 14.66 1.13 0.81
C ILE A 65 13.26 1.05 0.19
N PRO A 66 12.72 2.17 -0.32
CA PRO A 66 11.48 2.16 -1.08
C PRO A 66 11.50 1.16 -2.24
N ASN A 67 10.42 0.40 -2.41
CA ASN A 67 10.34 -0.68 -3.40
C ASN A 67 8.92 -0.89 -3.93
N GLY A 68 8.81 -1.60 -5.06
CA GLY A 68 7.52 -1.85 -5.71
C GLY A 68 6.55 -2.63 -4.84
N MET A 69 7.02 -3.63 -4.07
CA MET A 69 6.13 -4.47 -3.26
C MET A 69 5.54 -3.72 -2.06
N ASP A 70 6.35 -2.96 -1.33
CA ASP A 70 5.84 -2.14 -0.23
C ASP A 70 4.97 -0.98 -0.75
N THR A 71 5.27 -0.43 -1.92
CA THR A 71 4.41 0.57 -2.58
C THR A 71 3.06 -0.04 -2.92
N ASN A 72 3.04 -1.26 -3.46
CA ASN A 72 1.81 -1.99 -3.72
C ASN A 72 0.96 -2.15 -2.46
N MET A 73 1.56 -2.60 -1.36
CA MET A 73 0.87 -2.76 -0.08
C MET A 73 0.35 -1.42 0.47
N ALA A 74 1.13 -0.34 0.37
CA ALA A 74 0.68 0.98 0.79
C ALA A 74 -0.55 1.43 -0.01
N TYR A 75 -0.57 1.18 -1.31
CA TYR A 75 -1.70 1.51 -2.17
C TYR A 75 -2.95 0.68 -1.92
N GLN A 76 -2.81 -0.58 -1.49
CA GLN A 76 -3.95 -1.36 -0.99
C GLN A 76 -4.63 -0.63 0.16
N TYR A 77 -3.88 -0.10 1.12
CA TYR A 77 -4.44 0.67 2.24
C TYR A 77 -5.00 2.03 1.80
N LEU A 78 -4.29 2.76 0.93
CA LEU A 78 -4.75 4.07 0.44
C LEU A 78 -6.05 3.96 -0.36
N SER A 79 -6.15 2.97 -1.26
CA SER A 79 -7.37 2.68 -2.01
C SER A 79 -8.53 2.30 -1.09
N ASP A 80 -8.29 1.39 -0.15
CA ASP A 80 -9.32 0.89 0.77
C ASP A 80 -9.92 1.99 1.68
N VAL A 81 -9.10 2.94 2.14
CA VAL A 81 -9.59 4.09 2.92
C VAL A 81 -10.17 5.22 2.05
N GLY A 82 -10.13 5.07 0.72
CA GLY A 82 -10.63 6.04 -0.24
C GLY A 82 -9.79 7.32 -0.33
N ALA A 83 -8.46 7.19 -0.24
CA ALA A 83 -7.55 8.28 -0.57
C ALA A 83 -7.78 8.73 -2.03
N THR A 84 -7.46 9.98 -2.31
CA THR A 84 -7.82 10.65 -3.56
C THR A 84 -6.61 11.27 -4.23
N THR A 85 -6.80 11.74 -5.47
CA THR A 85 -5.77 12.46 -6.21
C THR A 85 -5.38 13.81 -5.57
N SER A 86 -6.16 14.31 -4.60
CA SER A 86 -5.81 15.48 -3.79
C SER A 86 -4.84 15.18 -2.63
N ASP A 87 -4.65 13.92 -2.28
CA ASP A 87 -3.75 13.52 -1.21
C ASP A 87 -2.29 13.47 -1.72
N GLU A 88 -1.40 14.27 -1.14
CA GLU A 88 0.00 14.38 -1.58
C GLU A 88 0.74 13.02 -1.54
N VAL A 89 0.39 12.16 -0.57
CA VAL A 89 0.93 10.81 -0.45
C VAL A 89 0.60 9.94 -1.68
N VAL A 90 -0.59 10.11 -2.27
CA VAL A 90 -1.01 9.44 -3.50
C VAL A 90 -0.24 10.04 -4.68
N GLN A 91 -0.17 11.37 -4.81
CA GLN A 91 0.55 12.01 -5.91
C GLN A 91 2.00 11.54 -6.03
N LYS A 92 2.73 11.52 -4.91
CA LYS A 92 4.12 11.04 -4.86
C LYS A 92 4.24 9.56 -5.17
N GLY A 93 3.30 8.74 -4.71
CA GLY A 93 3.33 7.31 -4.95
C GLY A 93 3.06 6.96 -6.41
N ILE A 94 2.13 7.65 -7.08
CA ILE A 94 1.87 7.45 -8.52
C ILE A 94 3.10 7.84 -9.33
N GLN A 95 3.74 8.96 -9.00
CA GLN A 95 5.00 9.34 -9.63
C GLN A 95 6.07 8.26 -9.45
N TYR A 96 6.21 7.69 -8.25
CA TYR A 96 7.14 6.57 -8.04
C TYR A 96 6.80 5.34 -8.88
N ILE A 97 5.51 4.97 -8.99
CA ILE A 97 5.10 3.83 -9.81
C ILE A 97 5.48 4.08 -11.28
N ILE A 98 5.23 5.27 -11.81
CA ILE A 98 5.64 5.65 -13.17
C ILE A 98 7.17 5.58 -13.32
N ASP A 99 7.91 6.25 -12.44
CA ASP A 99 9.37 6.38 -12.53
C ASP A 99 10.13 5.05 -12.35
N SER A 100 9.51 4.07 -11.71
CA SER A 100 10.12 2.76 -11.41
C SER A 100 9.74 1.66 -12.40
N TYR A 101 8.97 1.97 -13.45
CA TYR A 101 8.58 0.99 -14.47
C TYR A 101 9.77 0.58 -15.34
N ASP A 102 10.03 -0.72 -15.44
CA ASP A 102 11.02 -1.28 -16.37
C ASP A 102 10.37 -1.45 -17.75
N HIS A 103 10.61 -0.51 -18.66
CA HIS A 103 10.08 -0.54 -20.03
C HIS A 103 10.63 -1.70 -20.89
N GLU A 104 11.79 -2.26 -20.57
CA GLU A 104 12.35 -3.39 -21.32
C GLU A 104 11.60 -4.69 -20.97
N LEU A 105 11.28 -4.87 -19.69
CA LEU A 105 10.58 -6.06 -19.18
C LEU A 105 9.06 -5.87 -19.07
N GLY A 106 8.57 -4.65 -19.25
CA GLY A 106 7.17 -4.28 -19.11
C GLY A 106 6.62 -4.55 -17.71
N CYS A 107 7.40 -4.30 -16.66
CA CYS A 107 7.07 -4.74 -15.30
C CYS A 107 7.64 -3.82 -14.21
N TRP A 108 7.27 -4.09 -12.95
CA TRP A 108 7.90 -3.51 -11.78
C TRP A 108 8.70 -4.54 -11.02
N HIS A 109 9.76 -4.10 -10.34
CA HIS A 109 10.57 -4.96 -9.50
C HIS A 109 10.09 -4.90 -8.04
N PRO A 110 9.87 -6.06 -7.39
CA PRO A 110 9.29 -6.08 -6.06
C PRO A 110 10.23 -5.53 -5.00
N ARG A 111 11.55 -5.75 -5.14
CA ARG A 111 12.57 -5.36 -4.14
C ARG A 111 13.84 -4.86 -4.84
N PRO A 112 14.68 -4.05 -4.16
CA PRO A 112 15.91 -3.50 -4.76
C PRO A 112 16.90 -4.56 -5.25
N ASN A 113 16.93 -5.71 -4.59
CA ASN A 113 17.85 -6.81 -4.89
C ASN A 113 17.17 -7.99 -5.60
N ALA A 114 15.95 -7.81 -6.11
CA ALA A 114 15.20 -8.85 -6.79
C ALA A 114 14.59 -8.31 -8.09
N ARG A 115 15.08 -8.82 -9.22
CA ARG A 115 14.54 -8.47 -10.53
C ARG A 115 13.37 -9.38 -10.87
N SER A 116 12.28 -8.79 -11.33
CA SER A 116 11.15 -9.53 -11.90
C SER A 116 11.56 -10.17 -13.24
N LYS A 117 10.90 -11.27 -13.61
CA LYS A 117 11.06 -11.95 -14.91
C LYS A 117 10.06 -11.46 -15.96
N GLY A 118 9.21 -10.49 -15.60
CA GLY A 118 8.21 -9.88 -16.48
C GLY A 118 6.88 -9.64 -15.77
N TRP A 119 5.88 -9.30 -16.57
CA TRP A 119 4.54 -8.88 -16.10
C TRP A 119 3.86 -9.81 -15.08
N THR A 120 4.07 -11.13 -15.17
CA THR A 120 3.36 -12.10 -14.32
C THR A 120 3.84 -12.13 -12.87
N ASP A 121 4.97 -11.51 -12.56
CA ASP A 121 5.49 -11.45 -11.20
C ASP A 121 4.80 -10.31 -10.42
N ASN A 122 4.54 -10.55 -9.13
CA ASN A 122 4.08 -9.49 -8.25
C ASN A 122 5.15 -8.37 -8.15
N PRO A 123 4.73 -7.09 -8.10
CA PRO A 123 3.36 -6.59 -7.88
C PRO A 123 2.65 -6.03 -9.13
N CYS A 124 3.04 -6.43 -10.35
CA CYS A 124 2.72 -5.64 -11.56
C CYS A 124 1.23 -5.40 -11.83
N ALA A 125 0.38 -6.41 -11.62
CA ALA A 125 -1.04 -6.31 -11.91
C ALA A 125 -1.77 -5.26 -11.04
N GLU A 126 -1.46 -5.23 -9.74
CA GLU A 126 -2.07 -4.27 -8.82
C GLU A 126 -1.51 -2.86 -9.01
N LEU A 127 -0.19 -2.70 -9.25
CA LEU A 127 0.38 -1.39 -9.57
C LEU A 127 -0.27 -0.77 -10.81
N ALA A 128 -0.51 -1.55 -11.86
CA ALA A 128 -1.28 -1.08 -13.01
C ALA A 128 -2.74 -0.75 -12.67
N GLY A 129 -3.35 -1.52 -11.76
CA GLY A 129 -4.67 -1.22 -11.21
C GLY A 129 -4.72 0.14 -10.52
N PHE A 130 -3.71 0.48 -9.73
CA PHE A 130 -3.63 1.79 -9.07
C PHE A 130 -3.39 2.93 -10.06
N LEU A 131 -2.58 2.74 -11.11
CA LEU A 131 -2.48 3.73 -12.18
C LEU A 131 -3.83 4.00 -12.85
N TYR A 132 -4.67 2.97 -13.03
CA TYR A 132 -6.02 3.15 -13.57
C TYR A 132 -6.97 3.83 -12.57
N GLU A 133 -6.91 3.46 -11.30
CA GLU A 133 -7.70 4.06 -10.22
C GLU A 133 -7.43 5.56 -10.10
N TYR A 134 -6.15 5.95 -10.13
CA TYR A 134 -5.67 7.32 -9.99
C TYR A 134 -5.26 7.95 -11.33
N ARG A 135 -5.90 7.54 -12.44
CA ARG A 135 -5.55 7.94 -13.83
C ARG A 135 -5.47 9.44 -14.10
N GLU A 136 -6.09 10.29 -13.28
CA GLU A 136 -5.98 11.75 -13.38
C GLU A 136 -4.54 12.25 -13.13
N LEU A 137 -3.71 11.44 -12.47
CA LEU A 137 -2.31 11.72 -12.19
C LEU A 137 -1.35 11.06 -13.19
N VAL A 138 -1.85 10.23 -14.11
CA VAL A 138 -1.03 9.45 -15.05
C VAL A 138 -0.94 10.18 -16.38
N PRO A 139 0.27 10.43 -16.93
CA PRO A 139 0.44 11.01 -18.26
C PRO A 139 -0.27 10.19 -19.34
N GLU A 140 -0.86 10.86 -20.35
CA GLU A 140 -1.58 10.18 -21.43
C GLU A 140 -0.71 9.25 -22.28
N ASP A 141 0.61 9.46 -22.26
CA ASP A 141 1.61 8.72 -23.05
C ASP A 141 2.36 7.64 -22.25
N PHE A 142 2.01 7.44 -20.98
CA PHE A 142 2.50 6.32 -20.16
C PHE A 142 1.66 5.06 -20.38
#